data_AF-A0A1A9GIR2-F1
#
_entry.id   AF-A0A1A9GIR2-F1
#
_cell.length_a   1.000
_cell.length_b   1.000
_cell.length_c   1.000
_cell.angle_alpha   90.00
_cell.angle_beta   90.00
_cell.angle_gamma   90.00
#
_symmetry.space_group_name_H-M   'P 1'
#
loop_
_entity.id
_entity.type
_entity.pdbx_description
1 polymer ?
#
loop_
_entity_poly.entity_id
_entity_poly.type
_entity_poly.pdbx_seq_one_letter_code
_entity_poly.pdbx_strand_id
1 'polypeptide(L)' 'MSGYYSCMACGHEFDPIATRWFCPHCKFKANCCEGEPLG' A
#
# COMPACT_ATOMS: atom_id res chain seq x y z
N MET A 1 4.18 -10.21 -10.31
CA MET A 1 4.98 -9.84 -9.12
C MET A 1 4.00 -9.31 -8.08
N SER A 2 3.54 -10.15 -7.18
CA SER A 2 2.74 -9.71 -6.02
C SER A 2 3.71 -9.19 -4.97
N GLY A 3 4.13 -7.94 -5.12
CA GLY A 3 4.99 -7.27 -4.16
C GLY A 3 4.16 -6.84 -2.96
N TYR A 4 4.41 -7.42 -1.80
CA TYR A 4 3.91 -6.89 -0.55
C TYR A 4 4.54 -5.51 -0.29
N TYR A 5 3.75 -4.57 0.22
CA TYR A 5 4.17 -3.21 0.55
C TYR A 5 4.25 -3.05 2.07
N SER A 6 5.42 -2.62 2.56
CA SER A 6 5.60 -2.24 3.97
C SER A 6 5.03 -0.85 4.22
N CYS A 7 4.04 -0.75 5.10
CA CYS A 7 3.44 0.52 5.49
C CYS A 7 4.49 1.47 6.12
N MET A 8 4.70 2.65 5.56
CA MET A 8 5.64 3.63 6.10
C MET A 8 5.24 4.21 7.48
N ALA A 9 3.97 4.11 7.86
CA ALA A 9 3.48 4.63 9.13
C ALA A 9 3.59 3.63 10.29
N CYS A 10 3.34 2.34 10.04
CA CYS A 10 3.29 1.33 11.11
C CYS A 10 4.12 0.06 10.83
N GLY A 11 4.82 0.00 9.70
CA GLY A 11 5.66 -1.15 9.32
C GLY A 11 4.90 -2.41 8.91
N HIS A 12 3.56 -2.40 8.91
CA HIS A 12 2.77 -3.58 8.55
C HIS A 12 2.86 -3.86 7.04
N GLU A 13 3.16 -5.10 6.68
CA GLU A 13 3.18 -5.56 5.29
C GLU A 13 1.77 -5.89 4.80
N PHE A 14 1.38 -5.36 3.64
CA PHE A 14 0.08 -5.62 3.05
C PHE A 14 0.16 -5.61 1.52
N ASP A 15 -0.83 -6.22 0.85
CA ASP A 15 -0.98 -6.12 -0.60
C ASP A 15 -1.57 -4.74 -0.97
N PRO A 16 -0.79 -3.85 -1.60
CA PRO A 16 -1.25 -2.50 -1.90
C PRO A 16 -2.34 -2.48 -2.98
N ILE A 17 -2.41 -3.47 -3.87
CA ILE A 17 -3.43 -3.53 -4.90
C ILE A 17 -4.76 -3.99 -4.30
N ALA A 18 -4.73 -5.07 -3.49
CA ALA A 18 -5.92 -5.60 -2.84
C ALA A 18 -6.56 -4.58 -1.88
N THR A 19 -5.76 -3.75 -1.23
CA THR A 19 -6.25 -2.74 -0.28
C THR A 19 -6.38 -1.34 -0.86
N ARG A 20 -6.18 -1.17 -2.18
CA ARG A 20 -6.24 0.14 -2.86
C ARG A 20 -5.30 1.17 -2.21
N TRP A 21 -4.10 0.73 -1.86
CA TRP A 21 -3.03 1.50 -1.23
C TRP A 21 -3.34 1.97 0.19
N PHE A 22 -4.38 1.45 0.84
CA PHE A 22 -4.64 1.70 2.25
C PHE A 22 -4.09 0.58 3.14
N CYS A 23 -3.30 0.95 4.15
CA CYS A 23 -2.87 -0.01 5.15
C CYS A 23 -4.09 -0.52 5.94
N PRO A 24 -4.35 -1.83 6.00
CA PRO A 24 -5.52 -2.35 6.71
C PRO A 24 -5.43 -2.12 8.23
N HIS A 25 -4.21 -2.02 8.76
CA HIS A 25 -3.92 -1.87 10.19
C HIS A 25 -4.11 -0.44 10.69
N CYS A 26 -3.40 0.54 10.12
CA CYS A 26 -3.41 1.94 10.59
C CYS A 26 -4.20 2.91 9.70
N LYS A 27 -4.79 2.44 8.59
CA LYS A 27 -5.52 3.24 7.59
C LYS A 27 -4.70 4.32 6.89
N PHE A 28 -3.38 4.32 7.07
CA PHE A 28 -2.48 5.17 6.30
C PHE A 28 -2.60 4.87 4.80
N LYS A 29 -2.81 5.91 3.99
CA LYS A 29 -2.79 5.81 2.54
C LYS A 29 -1.34 5.89 2.07
N ALA A 30 -0.80 4.79 1.55
CA ALA A 30 0.49 4.79 0.90
C ALA A 30 0.44 5.77 -0.29
N ASN A 31 1.50 6.57 -0.47
CA ASN A 31 1.58 7.53 -1.56
C ASN A 31 1.58 6.77 -2.90
N CYS A 32 0.51 6.95 -3.68
CA CYS A 32 0.24 6.25 -4.94
C CYS A 32 1.24 6.55 -6.08
N CYS A 33 2.12 7.53 -5.90
CA CYS A 33 2.93 8.08 -6.98
C CYS A 33 4.09 7.21 -7.48
N GLU A 34 4.49 6.14 -6.76
CA GLU A 34 5.61 5.27 -7.18
C GLU A 34 5.16 3.96 -7.88
N GLY A 35 3.86 3.74 -8.10
CA GLY A 35 3.43 2.49 -8.75
C GLY A 35 1.93 2.26 -8.92
N GLU A 36 1.06 3.23 -8.64
CA GLU A 36 -0.36 3.10 -9.00
C GLU A 36 -0.48 3.14 -10.54
N PRO A 37 -1.12 2.16 -11.19
CA PRO A 37 -1.34 2.22 -12.63
C PRO A 37 -2.11 3.51 -12.95
N LEU A 38 -1.56 4.33 -13.85
CA LEU A 38 -2.25 5.49 -14.41
C LEU A 38 -3.55 4.97 -15.02
N GLY A 39 -4.67 5.35 -14.42
CA GLY A 39 -6.02 4.95 -14.85
C GLY A 39 -6.32 5.32 -16.29
#